data_AF-A0A1Q3LC45-F1
#
_entry.id   AF-A0A1Q3LC45-F1
#
_cell.length_a   1.000
_cell.length_b   1.000
_cell.length_c   1.000
_cell.angle_alpha   90.00
_cell.angle_beta   90.00
_cell.angle_gamma   90.00
#
_symmetry.space_group_name_H-M   'P 1'
#
loop_
_entity.id
_entity.type
_entity.pdbx_description
1 polymer ?
#
loop_
_entity_poly.entity_id
_entity_poly.type
_entity_poly.pdbx_seq_one_letter_code
_entity_poly.pdbx_strand_id
1 'polypeptide(L)'
;MHALTIALSAIADPAIPTPTMTVNPDAVTPGFVGFVGIAVVAIAVIFLLIDMLRRIRRAGYRAEIAEELDATTQADAEARAHEQAAAAVEASDTDDQDIDPASR
;
A
#
# COMPACT_ATOMS: atom_id res chain seq x y z
N MET A 1 5.61 -10.32 -86.44
CA MET A 1 6.71 -9.60 -85.79
C MET A 1 6.12 -8.38 -85.08
N HIS A 2 5.67 -8.58 -83.84
CA HIS A 2 4.89 -7.60 -83.09
C HIS A 2 5.79 -6.44 -82.66
N ALA A 3 5.51 -5.25 -83.18
CA ALA A 3 6.18 -4.03 -82.81
C ALA A 3 5.89 -3.73 -81.33
N LEU A 4 6.93 -3.89 -80.52
CA LEU A 4 7.00 -3.57 -79.11
C LEU A 4 6.80 -2.05 -78.93
N THR A 5 5.58 -1.64 -78.63
CA THR A 5 5.26 -0.25 -78.25
C THR A 5 5.37 -0.15 -76.74
N ILE A 6 6.47 0.44 -76.27
CA ILE A 6 6.68 0.77 -74.86
C ILE A 6 5.88 2.04 -74.57
N ALA A 7 4.73 1.90 -73.90
CA ALA A 7 4.06 3.02 -73.26
C ALA A 7 4.79 3.34 -71.95
N LEU A 8 5.69 4.33 -72.00
CA LEU A 8 6.27 4.92 -70.80
C LEU A 8 5.16 5.73 -70.11
N SER A 9 4.49 5.10 -69.15
CA SER A 9 3.58 5.78 -68.24
C SER A 9 4.41 6.69 -67.33
N ALA A 10 4.17 7.99 -67.43
CA ALA A 10 4.70 8.96 -66.49
C ALA A 10 4.14 8.64 -65.11
N ILE A 11 5.01 8.16 -64.21
CA ILE A 11 4.70 8.04 -62.79
C ILE A 11 4.65 9.48 -62.28
N ALA A 12 3.45 10.01 -62.07
CA ALA A 12 3.28 11.26 -61.36
C ALA A 12 3.84 11.06 -59.94
N ASP A 13 4.89 11.79 -59.60
CA ASP A 13 5.38 11.88 -58.23
C ASP A 13 4.23 12.46 -57.38
N PRO A 14 3.64 11.72 -56.43
CA PRO A 14 2.64 12.32 -55.57
C PRO A 14 3.38 13.36 -54.74
N ALA A 15 3.18 14.64 -55.05
CA ALA A 15 3.70 15.74 -54.25
C ALA A 15 3.25 15.52 -52.80
N ILE A 16 4.13 14.96 -51.96
CA ILE A 16 3.86 14.78 -50.55
C ILE A 16 3.93 16.19 -49.96
N PRO A 17 2.81 16.77 -49.51
CA PRO A 17 2.86 18.10 -48.91
C PRO A 17 3.79 18.01 -47.70
N THR A 18 4.90 18.74 -47.74
CA THR A 18 5.79 18.82 -46.59
C THR A 18 5.05 19.59 -45.50
N PRO A 19 4.78 18.96 -44.33
CA PRO A 19 4.07 19.65 -43.26
C PRO A 19 4.91 20.86 -42.84
N THR A 20 4.40 22.06 -43.11
CA THR A 20 5.01 23.29 -42.63
C THR A 20 4.49 23.50 -41.22
N MET A 21 5.37 23.37 -40.22
CA MET A 21 5.02 23.60 -38.81
C MET A 21 4.49 25.02 -38.65
N THR A 22 3.19 25.15 -38.39
CA THR A 22 2.51 26.43 -38.13
C THR A 22 2.61 26.86 -36.66
N VAL A 23 3.18 26.00 -35.81
CA VAL A 23 3.46 26.27 -34.39
C VAL A 23 4.96 26.24 -34.17
N ASN A 24 5.46 27.18 -33.37
CA ASN A 24 6.89 27.27 -33.02
C ASN A 24 7.35 25.96 -32.32
N PRO A 25 8.39 25.27 -32.81
CA PRO A 25 8.86 23.98 -32.26
C PRO A 25 9.40 24.09 -30.82
N ASP A 26 9.83 25.27 -30.38
CA ASP A 26 10.24 25.52 -29.00
C ASP A 26 9.05 25.57 -28.03
N ALA A 27 7.81 25.65 -28.54
CA ALA A 27 6.60 25.62 -27.73
C ALA A 27 6.21 24.20 -27.28
N VAL A 28 6.66 23.16 -28.00
CA VAL A 28 6.28 21.76 -27.75
C VAL A 28 7.37 20.94 -27.06
N THR A 29 8.58 21.47 -27.00
CA THR A 29 9.67 20.85 -26.25
C THR A 29 9.79 21.61 -24.94
N PRO A 30 9.38 21.03 -23.79
CA PRO A 30 9.64 21.64 -22.50
C PRO A 30 11.16 21.73 -22.38
N GLY A 31 11.74 22.89 -22.67
CA GLY A 31 13.18 23.09 -22.64
C GLY A 31 13.73 22.89 -21.24
N PHE A 32 14.90 23.48 -20.94
CA PHE A 32 15.53 23.33 -19.62
C PHE A 32 14.58 23.61 -18.44
N VAL A 33 13.67 24.58 -18.59
CA VAL A 33 12.65 24.91 -17.58
C VAL A 33 11.74 23.73 -17.26
N GLY A 34 11.28 22.97 -18.26
CA GLY A 34 10.41 21.82 -18.00
C GLY A 34 11.17 20.60 -17.46
N PHE A 35 12.45 20.45 -17.81
CA PHE A 35 13.32 19.45 -17.18
C PHE A 35 13.50 19.73 -15.69
N VAL A 36 13.75 20.99 -15.32
CA VAL A 36 13.78 21.43 -13.91
C VAL A 36 12.42 21.21 -13.24
N GLY A 37 11.32 21.50 -13.93
CA GLY A 37 9.97 21.23 -13.43
C GLY A 37 9.75 19.76 -13.06
N ILE A 38 10.10 18.83 -13.95
CA ILE A 38 10.01 17.38 -13.68
C ILE A 38 10.98 16.96 -12.57
N ALA A 39 12.20 17.50 -12.52
CA ALA A 39 13.14 17.22 -11.44
C ALA A 39 12.57 17.60 -10.07
N VAL A 40 11.92 18.76 -9.95
CA VAL A 40 11.27 19.21 -8.71
C VAL A 40 10.11 18.27 -8.35
N VAL A 41 9.28 17.88 -9.31
CA VAL A 41 8.18 16.93 -9.07
C VAL A 41 8.72 15.58 -8.59
N ALA A 42 9.78 15.06 -9.22
CA ALA A 42 10.42 13.81 -8.80
C ALA A 42 10.95 13.90 -7.37
N ILE A 43 11.59 15.03 -7.00
CA ILE A 43 12.04 15.28 -5.62
C ILE A 43 10.84 15.28 -4.67
N ALA A 44 9.76 16.01 -4.99
CA ALA A 44 8.56 16.06 -4.15
C ALA A 44 7.96 14.66 -3.93
N VAL A 45 7.92 13.82 -4.98
CA VAL A 45 7.50 12.43 -4.89
C VAL A 45 8.42 11.63 -3.97
N ILE A 46 9.75 11.74 -4.12
CA ILE A 46 10.72 11.05 -3.24
C ILE A 46 10.52 11.47 -1.78
N PHE A 47 10.37 12.77 -1.50
CA PHE A 47 10.08 13.26 -0.15
C PHE A 47 8.77 12.69 0.39
N LEU A 48 7.73 12.56 -0.44
CA LEU A 48 6.46 11.97 -0.05
C LEU A 48 6.60 10.46 0.25
N LEU A 49 7.39 9.73 -0.54
CA LEU A 49 7.73 8.33 -0.23
C LEU A 49 8.48 8.23 1.11
N ILE A 50 9.48 9.07 1.35
CA ILE A 50 10.23 9.06 2.61
C ILE A 50 9.31 9.41 3.78
N ASP A 51 8.46 10.43 3.63
CA ASP A 51 7.49 10.81 4.65
C ASP A 51 6.53 9.66 4.96
N MET A 52 5.97 9.04 3.92
CA MET A 52 5.05 7.91 4.05
C MET A 52 5.73 6.70 4.72
N LEU A 53 6.95 6.35 4.31
CA LEU A 53 7.74 5.28 4.93
C LEU A 53 8.06 5.60 6.40
N ARG A 54 8.44 6.84 6.71
CA ARG A 54 8.74 7.29 8.07
C ARG A 54 7.48 7.31 8.93
N ARG A 55 6.32 7.64 8.34
CA ARG A 55 5.01 7.58 9.01
C ARG A 55 4.62 6.15 9.33
N ILE A 56 4.70 5.24 8.36
CA ILE A 56 4.40 3.82 8.54
C ILE A 56 5.31 3.22 9.62
N ARG A 57 6.62 3.42 9.54
CA ARG A 57 7.55 2.92 10.57
C ARG A 57 7.23 3.50 11.96
N ARG A 58 6.94 4.79 12.07
CA ARG A 58 6.61 5.41 13.36
C ARG A 58 5.30 4.90 13.96
N ALA A 59 4.30 4.59 13.12
CA ALA A 59 3.00 4.09 13.57
C ALA A 59 2.99 2.58 13.83
N GLY A 60 3.72 1.79 13.03
CA GLY A 60 3.70 0.33 13.03
C GLY A 60 4.34 -0.31 14.28
N TYR A 61 5.48 0.22 14.76
CA TYR A 61 6.18 -0.39 15.90
C TYR A 61 5.37 -0.43 17.20
N ARG A 62 4.36 0.43 17.34
CA ARG A 62 3.50 0.44 18.53
C ARG A 62 2.32 -0.50 18.40
N ALA A 63 1.85 -0.78 17.19
CA ALA A 63 0.68 -1.61 16.96
C ALA A 63 1.02 -3.10 17.07
N GLU A 64 2.11 -3.55 16.45
CA GLU A 64 2.50 -4.97 16.49
C GLU A 64 2.95 -5.41 17.89
N ILE A 65 3.68 -4.55 18.63
CA ILE A 65 4.06 -4.84 20.02
C ILE A 65 2.84 -4.79 20.95
N ALA A 66 1.91 -3.86 20.72
CA ALA A 66 0.69 -3.81 21.51
C ALA A 66 -0.18 -5.05 21.28
N GLU A 67 -0.24 -5.59 20.07
CA GLU A 67 -1.03 -6.78 19.75
C GLU A 67 -0.46 -8.05 20.39
N GLU A 68 0.87 -8.24 20.36
CA GLU A 68 1.52 -9.37 21.04
C GLU A 68 1.47 -9.25 22.57
N LEU A 69 1.58 -8.02 23.10
CA LEU A 69 1.46 -7.78 24.54
C LEU A 69 -0.01 -7.93 25.00
N ASP A 70 -0.98 -7.45 24.23
CA ASP A 70 -2.41 -7.56 24.54
C ASP A 70 -2.86 -9.02 24.54
N ALA A 71 -2.47 -9.81 23.52
CA ALA A 71 -2.71 -11.24 23.46
C ALA A 71 -2.11 -11.98 24.68
N THR A 72 -0.88 -11.64 25.06
CA THR A 72 -0.23 -12.23 26.24
C THR A 72 -0.95 -11.83 27.54
N THR A 73 -1.32 -10.56 27.69
CA THR A 73 -2.02 -10.08 28.89
C THR A 73 -3.45 -10.61 29.02
N GLN A 74 -4.14 -10.83 27.90
CA GLN A 74 -5.47 -11.44 27.89
C GLN A 74 -5.38 -12.91 28.29
N ALA A 75 -4.43 -13.67 27.74
CA ALA A 75 -4.20 -15.06 28.12
C ALA A 75 -3.86 -15.21 29.62
N ASP A 76 -3.00 -14.33 30.15
CA ASP A 76 -2.66 -14.29 31.58
C ASP A 76 -3.87 -13.91 32.45
N ALA A 77 -4.73 -13.00 31.97
CA ALA A 77 -5.94 -12.59 32.68
C ALA A 77 -7.00 -13.71 32.72
N GLU A 78 -7.19 -14.42 31.60
CA GLU A 78 -8.07 -15.59 31.51
C GLU A 78 -7.59 -16.73 32.39
N ALA A 79 -6.28 -17.02 32.41
CA ALA A 79 -5.70 -18.03 33.29
C ALA A 79 -5.94 -17.72 34.78
N ARG A 80 -5.71 -16.46 35.19
CA ARG A 80 -5.99 -16.01 36.57
C ARG A 80 -7.48 -16.05 36.91
N ALA A 81 -8.35 -15.71 35.96
CA ALA A 81 -9.79 -15.78 36.16
C ALA A 81 -10.27 -17.23 36.34
N HIS A 82 -9.72 -18.17 35.57
CA HIS A 82 -10.02 -19.60 35.72
C HIS A 82 -9.53 -20.15 37.06
N GLU A 83 -8.32 -19.78 37.49
CA GLU A 83 -7.78 -20.17 38.80
C GLU A 83 -8.63 -19.62 39.96
N GLN A 84 -9.05 -18.34 39.88
CA GLN A 84 -9.96 -17.75 40.86
C GLN A 84 -11.33 -18.43 40.88
N ALA A 85 -11.87 -18.77 39.71
CA ALA A 85 -13.14 -19.50 39.62
C ALA A 85 -13.03 -20.90 40.25
N ALA A 86 -11.93 -21.62 40.00
CA ALA A 86 -11.67 -22.92 40.61
C ALA A 86 -11.54 -22.82 42.14
N ALA A 87 -10.79 -21.83 42.64
CA ALA A 87 -10.65 -21.58 44.06
C ALA A 87 -11.97 -21.17 44.73
N ALA A 88 -12.83 -20.42 44.03
CA ALA A 88 -14.16 -20.05 44.53
C ALA A 88 -15.09 -21.26 44.65
N VAL A 89 -15.04 -22.20 43.69
CA VAL A 89 -15.81 -23.45 43.75
C VAL A 89 -15.34 -24.33 44.91
N GLU A 90 -14.02 -24.48 45.09
CA GLU A 90 -13.45 -25.24 46.20
C GLU A 90 -13.83 -24.64 47.56
N ALA A 91 -13.84 -23.30 47.66
CA ALA A 91 -14.26 -22.60 48.87
C ALA A 91 -15.76 -22.83 49.16
N SER A 92 -16.64 -22.78 48.15
CA SER A 92 -18.07 -23.06 48.36
C SER A 92 -18.33 -24.52 48.72
N ASP A 93 -17.59 -25.47 48.12
CA ASP A 93 -17.72 -26.89 48.44
C ASP A 93 -17.28 -27.17 49.89
N THR A 94 -16.31 -26.42 50.42
CA THR A 94 -15.87 -26.57 51.81
C THR A 94 -16.86 -25.96 52.80
N ASP A 95 -17.44 -24.79 52.47
CA ASP A 95 -18.42 -24.10 53.33
C ASP A 95 -19.72 -24.92 53.49
N ASP A 96 -20.19 -25.58 52.43
CA ASP A 96 -21.38 -26.46 52.49
C ASP A 96 -21.16 -27.70 53.37
N GLN A 97 -19.92 -28.19 53.53
CA GLN A 97 -19.60 -29.36 54.37
C GLN A 97 -19.57 -29.03 55.87
N ASP A 98 -19.31 -27.77 56.24
CA ASP A 98 -19.26 -27.32 57.63
C ASP A 98 -20.66 -26.97 58.20
N ILE A 99 -21.68 -26.83 57.33
CA ILE A 99 -23.04 -26.45 57.73
C ILE A 99 -23.89 -27.65 58.19
N ASP A 100 -23.53 -28.90 57.88
CA ASP A 100 -24.35 -30.06 58.24
C ASP A 100 -24.31 -30.31 59.77
N PRO A 101 -25.37 -29.96 60.52
CA PRO A 101 -25.36 -30.15 61.95
C PRO A 101 -25.50 -31.64 62.22
N ALA A 102 -24.49 -32.23 62.88
CA ALA A 102 -24.49 -33.62 63.31
C ALA A 102 -25.86 -34.03 63.88
N SER A 103 -26.64 -34.73 63.06
CA SER A 103 -27.98 -35.19 63.42
C SER A 103 -27.83 -36.29 64.47
N ARG A 104 -28.08 -35.90 65.73
CA ARG A 104 -28.20 -36.78 66.90
C ARG A 104 -29.68 -37.04 67.18
#